data_AF-C2ET11-F1
#
_entry.id   AF-C2ET11-F1
#
_cell.length_a   1.000
_cell.length_b   1.000
_cell.length_c   1.000
_cell.angle_alpha   90.00
_cell.angle_beta   90.00
_cell.angle_gamma   90.00
#
_symmetry.space_group_name_H-M   'P 1'
#
loop_
_entity.id
_entity.type
_entity.pdbx_description
1 polymer ?
#
loop_
_entity_poly.entity_id
_entity_poly.type
_entity_poly.pdbx_seq_one_letter_code
_entity_poly.pdbx_strand_id
1 'polypeptide(L)' 'MLADGLVSVIASAVGSLPLTTFAQNNGVIQMTGVASRYVGRTIAVMLVILGLFPMIGGFFTTIPSAVLGGAMTL' A
#
# COMPACT_ATOMS: atom_id res chain seq x y z
N MET A 1 4.92 5.89 -14.43
CA MET A 1 5.26 4.96 -15.53
C MET A 1 6.64 4.34 -15.38
N LEU A 2 7.76 5.04 -15.56
CA LEU A 2 9.10 4.43 -15.38
C LEU A 2 9.33 3.92 -13.95
N ALA A 3 8.91 4.69 -12.95
CA ALA A 3 9.00 4.30 -11.54
C ALA A 3 8.17 3.04 -11.23
N ASP A 4 6.91 2.96 -11.70
CA ASP A 4 6.04 1.80 -11.49
C ASP A 4 6.60 0.55 -12.17
N GLY A 5 7.17 0.70 -13.38
CA GLY A 5 7.80 -0.39 -14.12
C GLY A 5 9.05 -0.92 -13.41
N LEU A 6 9.94 -0.03 -12.96
CA LEU A 6 11.15 -0.41 -12.22
C LEU A 6 10.79 -1.09 -10.89
N VAL A 7 9.86 -0.52 -10.13
CA VAL A 7 9.37 -1.11 -8.88
C VAL A 7 8.72 -2.47 -9.13
N SER A 8 7.92 -2.64 -10.19
CA SER A 8 7.33 -3.93 -10.54
C SER A 8 8.37 -5.00 -10.86
N VAL A 9 9.45 -4.64 -11.56
CA VAL A 9 10.56 -5.56 -11.85
C VAL A 9 11.24 -6.00 -10.56
N ILE A 10 11.57 -5.06 -9.67
CA ILE A 10 12.18 -5.36 -8.37
C ILE A 10 11.23 -6.20 -7.51
N ALA A 11 9.95 -5.84 -7.43
CA ALA A 11 8.94 -6.56 -6.64
C ALA A 11 8.78 -8.00 -7.13
N SER A 12 8.66 -8.19 -8.44
CA SER A 12 8.55 -9.52 -9.05
C SER A 12 9.80 -10.37 -8.81
N ALA A 13 10.99 -9.75 -8.84
CA ALA A 13 12.25 -10.45 -8.54
C ALA A 13 12.34 -10.94 -7.08
N VAL A 14 11.67 -10.27 -6.15
CA VAL A 14 11.62 -10.64 -4.72
C VAL A 14 10.39 -11.53 -4.40
N GLY A 15 9.64 -11.96 -5.41
CA GLY A 15 8.48 -12.86 -5.26
C GLY A 15 7.17 -12.15 -4.94
N SER A 16 7.10 -10.83 -5.06
CA SER A 16 5.87 -10.05 -4.99
C SER A 16 5.20 -9.97 -6.37
N LEU A 17 3.93 -9.55 -6.41
CA LEU A 17 3.23 -9.23 -7.65
C LEU A 17 3.73 -7.88 -8.23
N PRO A 18 3.56 -7.64 -9.54
CA PRO A 18 3.77 -6.32 -10.14
C PRO A 18 2.95 -5.25 -9.41
N LEU A 19 3.57 -4.09 -9.15
CA LEU A 19 3.00 -3.03 -8.34
C LEU A 19 2.72 -1.78 -9.19
N THR A 20 1.65 -1.07 -8.85
CA THR A 20 1.29 0.20 -9.48
C THR A 20 0.86 1.22 -8.43
N THR A 21 0.81 2.48 -8.81
CA THR A 21 0.36 3.56 -7.93
C THR A 21 -1.12 3.39 -7.56
N PHE A 22 -1.44 3.41 -6.26
CA PHE A 22 -2.81 3.34 -5.75
C PHE A 22 -3.59 4.62 -6.02
N ALA A 23 -4.68 4.53 -6.79
CA ALA A 23 -5.54 5.67 -7.12
C ALA A 23 -6.32 6.22 -5.89
N GLN A 24 -6.57 5.39 -4.88
CA GLN A 24 -7.28 5.77 -3.64
C GLN A 24 -6.60 6.91 -2.88
N ASN A 25 -5.28 7.05 -3.01
CA ASN A 25 -4.52 8.13 -2.37
C ASN A 25 -5.01 9.53 -2.80
N ASN A 26 -5.50 9.67 -4.04
CA ASN A 26 -6.03 10.93 -4.53
C ASN A 26 -7.30 11.35 -3.79
N GLY A 27 -8.15 10.38 -3.37
CA GLY A 27 -9.35 10.66 -2.57
C GLY A 27 -9.00 11.21 -1.19
N VAL A 28 -7.98 10.65 -0.53
CA VAL A 28 -7.49 11.15 0.77
C VAL A 28 -6.92 12.56 0.65
N ILE A 29 -6.18 12.85 -0.42
CA ILE A 29 -5.64 14.20 -0.68
C ILE A 29 -6.77 15.20 -0.90
N GLN A 30 -7.84 14.83 -1.62
CA GLN A 30 -8.99 15.69 -1.84
C GLN A 30 -9.74 16.00 -0.53
N MET A 31 -9.87 15.03 0.37
CA MET A 31 -10.54 15.23 1.67
C MET A 31 -9.70 16.04 2.67
N THR A 32 -8.37 15.85 2.67
CA THR A 32 -7.47 16.50 3.63
C THR A 32 -6.91 17.82 3.14
N GLY A 33 -6.91 18.07 1.83
CA GLY A 33 -6.28 19.23 1.20
C GLY A 33 -4.74 19.20 1.22
N VAL A 34 -4.11 18.10 1.65
CA VAL A 34 -2.65 18.02 1.84
C VAL A 34 -2.00 17.11 0.79
N ALA A 35 -1.42 17.71 -0.24
CA ALA A 35 -0.65 17.02 -1.29
C ALA A 35 0.88 17.07 -1.04
N SER A 36 1.32 16.78 0.18
CA SER A 36 2.73 16.93 0.57
C SER A 36 3.55 15.65 0.33
N ARG A 37 4.70 15.78 -0.36
CA ARG A 37 5.68 14.70 -0.56
C ARG A 37 6.23 14.11 0.74
N TYR A 38 6.27 14.90 1.82
CA TYR A 38 6.76 14.44 3.12
C TYR A 38 5.80 13.43 3.73
N VAL A 39 4.49 13.63 3.58
CA VAL A 39 3.47 12.71 4.07
C VAL A 39 3.62 11.35 3.39
N GLY A 40 3.76 11.34 2.06
CA GLY A 40 4.01 10.11 1.31
C GLY A 40 5.27 9.36 1.75
N ARG A 41 6.38 10.09 2.02
CA ARG A 41 7.62 9.48 2.50
C ARG A 41 7.48 8.91 3.92
N THR A 42 6.78 9.60 4.82
CA THR A 42 6.51 9.10 6.17
C THR A 42 5.68 7.82 6.13
N ILE A 43 4.64 7.78 5.30
CA ILE A 43 3.80 6.58 5.11
C ILE A 43 4.64 5.43 4.55
N ALA A 44 5.50 5.68 3.55
CA ALA A 44 6.36 4.64 2.99
C ALA A 44 7.30 4.02 4.04
N VAL A 45 7.94 4.83 4.88
CA VAL A 45 8.79 4.34 5.97
C VAL A 45 7.99 3.55 7.00
N MET A 46 6.80 4.04 7.36
CA MET A 46 5.89 3.34 8.27
C MET A 46 5.51 1.95 7.74
N LEU A 47 5.14 1.86 6.46
CA LEU A 47 4.78 0.58 5.83
C LEU A 47 5.95 -0.40 5.75
N VAL A 48 7.16 0.09 5.46
CA VAL A 48 8.37 -0.76 5.51
C VAL A 48 8.57 -1.32 6.91
N ILE A 49 8.49 -0.47 7.95
CA ILE A 49 8.63 -0.91 9.34
C ILE A 49 7.57 -1.95 9.69
N LEU A 50 6.31 -1.71 9.36
CA LEU A 50 5.22 -2.66 9.62
C LEU A 50 5.42 -3.99 8.85
N GLY A 51 5.91 -3.92 7.61
CA GLY A 51 6.17 -5.10 6.77
C GLY A 51 7.31 -6.00 7.29
N LEU A 52 8.23 -5.46 8.11
CA LEU A 52 9.30 -6.26 8.72
C LEU A 52 8.79 -7.22 9.81
N PHE A 53 7.57 -7.02 10.32
CA PHE A 53 7.00 -7.86 11.38
C PHE A 53 5.96 -8.85 10.81
N PRO A 54 6.30 -10.14 10.62
CA PRO A 54 5.40 -11.12 10.02
C PRO A 54 4.13 -11.38 10.85
N MET A 55 4.18 -11.09 12.15
CA MET A 55 3.02 -11.17 13.04
C MET A 55 1.87 -10.26 12.60
N ILE A 56 2.19 -9.11 12.02
CA ILE A 56 1.21 -8.16 11.49
C ILE A 56 0.48 -8.77 10.29
N GLY A 57 1.23 -9.43 9.40
CA GLY A 57 0.65 -10.21 8.29
C GLY A 57 -0.29 -11.31 8.79
N GLY A 58 0.11 -12.04 9.84
CA GLY A 58 -0.73 -13.05 10.49
C GLY A 58 -2.04 -12.48 11.03
N PHE A 59 -2.01 -11.30 11.66
CA PHE A 59 -3.22 -10.63 12.13
C PHE A 59 -4.19 -10.31 10.98
N PHE A 60 -3.69 -9.80 9.85
CA PHE A 60 -4.53 -9.51 8.69
C PHE A 60 -5.24 -10.74 8.11
N THR A 61 -4.65 -11.94 8.23
CA THR A 61 -5.31 -13.19 7.78
C THR A 61 -6.49 -13.63 8.65
N THR A 62 -6.60 -13.09 9.88
CA THR A 62 -7.73 -13.38 10.78
C THR A 62 -8.97 -12.56 10.47
N ILE A 63 -8.83 -11.51 9.64
CA ILE A 63 -9.95 -10.65 9.25
C ILE A 63 -10.89 -11.43 8.32
N PRO A 64 -12.20 -11.50 8.61
CA PRO A 64 -13.15 -12.19 7.76
C PRO A 64 -13.20 -11.61 6.33
N SER A 65 -13.33 -12.48 5.34
CA SER A 65 -13.39 -12.10 3.92
C SER A 65 -14.55 -11.14 3.60
N ALA A 66 -15.66 -11.22 4.32
CA ALA A 66 -16.79 -10.30 4.18
C ALA A 66 -16.42 -8.84 4.55
N VAL A 67 -15.55 -8.64 5.54
CA VAL A 67 -15.10 -7.31 5.99
C VAL A 67 -14.07 -6.74 5.00
N LEU A 68 -13.14 -7.58 4.55
CA LEU A 68 -12.16 -7.24 3.51
C LEU A 68 -12.86 -6.89 2.19
N GLY A 69 -13.82 -7.70 1.76
CA GLY A 69 -14.61 -7.45 0.55
C GLY A 69 -15.35 -6.12 0.62
N GLY A 70 -16.03 -5.83 1.73
CA GLY A 70 -16.72 -4.54 1.93
C GLY A 70 -15.80 -3.32 1.91
N ALA A 71 -14.59 -3.43 2.44
CA ALA A 71 -13.59 -2.37 2.42
C ALA A 71 -12.96 -2.13 1.04
N MET A 72 -12.97 -3.13 0.16
CA MET A 72 -12.42 -3.04 -1.21
C MET A 72 -13.48 -2.59 -2.24
N THR A 73 -14.76 -2.81 -1.96
CA THR A 73 -15.88 -2.41 -2.86
C THR A 73 -16.28 -0.94 -2.77
N LEU A 74 -15.82 -0.22 -1.73
CA LEU A 74 -15.98 1.22 -1.53
C LEU A 74 -14.72 1.98 -1.93
#